data_AF-A0A9E4SIZ2-F1
#
_entry.id   AF-A0A9E4SIZ2-F1
#
_cell.length_a   1.000
_cell.length_b   1.000
_cell.length_c   1.000
_cell.angle_alpha   90.00
_cell.angle_beta   90.00
_cell.angle_gamma   90.00
#
_symmetry.space_group_name_H-M   'P 1'
#
loop_
_entity.id
_entity.type
_entity.pdbx_description
1 polymer ?
#
loop_
_entity_poly.entity_id
_entity_poly.type
_entity_poly.pdbx_seq_one_letter_code
_entity_poly.pdbx_strand_id
1 'polypeptide(L)'
;TYADLQAIGFKKSKEYDVEGLTGADSAYYGFWGLDPYDRKDYELRFFPSHSDAVELGTPLANERIGEDARLDQETAGWPVGLRDARRCTGSKAYSGPQNCKTPKYWDYSIYANMILICSGTDRSTAQIRCNDLLIALEPQADAT
;
A
#
# COMPACT_ATOMS: atom_id res chain seq x y z
N THR A 1 -14.48 1.75 -4.93
CA THR A 1 -14.62 2.82 -3.93
C THR A 1 -14.11 2.34 -2.57
N TYR A 2 -13.95 3.22 -1.59
CA TYR A 2 -13.59 2.78 -0.23
C TYR A 2 -14.67 1.89 0.42
N ALA A 3 -15.95 2.10 0.09
CA ALA A 3 -17.03 1.24 0.58
C ALA A 3 -16.88 -0.21 0.12
N ASP A 4 -16.43 -0.43 -1.11
CA ASP A 4 -16.20 -1.78 -1.66
C ASP A 4 -15.08 -2.50 -0.91
N LEU A 5 -14.02 -1.78 -0.52
CA LEU A 5 -12.96 -2.31 0.34
C LEU A 5 -13.50 -2.72 1.71
N GLN A 6 -14.38 -1.91 2.31
CA GLN A 6 -15.01 -2.27 3.58
C GLN A 6 -15.88 -3.52 3.45
N ALA A 7 -16.60 -3.68 2.35
CA ALA A 7 -17.45 -4.84 2.08
C ALA A 7 -16.65 -6.14 2.01
N ILE A 8 -15.42 -6.11 1.48
CA ILE A 8 -14.51 -7.28 1.45
C ILE A 8 -13.74 -7.46 2.76
N GLY A 9 -14.00 -6.65 3.78
CA GLY A 9 -13.40 -6.78 5.11
C GLY A 9 -12.06 -6.06 5.30
N PHE A 10 -11.72 -5.10 4.44
CA PHE A 10 -10.55 -4.24 4.63
C PHE A 10 -10.70 -3.45 5.93
N LYS A 11 -9.70 -3.51 6.81
CA LYS A 11 -9.66 -2.73 8.05
C LYS A 11 -8.74 -1.55 7.89
N LYS A 12 -9.30 -0.34 7.79
CA LYS A 12 -8.54 0.90 7.91
C LYS A 12 -7.95 1.04 9.31
N SER A 13 -6.64 1.29 9.35
CA SER A 13 -5.91 1.62 10.57
C SER A 13 -5.69 3.12 10.70
N LYS A 14 -5.35 3.79 9.60
CA LYS A 14 -5.04 5.22 9.57
C LYS A 14 -5.54 5.84 8.29
N GLU A 15 -5.86 7.11 8.41
CA GLU A 15 -6.10 8.02 7.30
C GLU A 15 -4.94 9.01 7.30
N TYR A 16 -4.32 9.17 6.14
CA TYR A 16 -3.16 10.03 5.97
C TYR A 16 -3.60 11.41 5.51
N ASP A 17 -2.91 12.43 6.02
CA ASP A 17 -2.95 13.76 5.43
C ASP A 17 -2.32 13.70 4.03
N VAL A 18 -3.07 14.14 3.03
CA VAL A 18 -2.66 14.11 1.62
C VAL A 18 -1.96 15.40 1.19
N GLU A 19 -1.70 16.34 2.11
CA GLU A 19 -0.82 17.48 1.81
C GLU A 19 0.53 16.98 1.27
N GLY A 20 0.91 17.45 0.08
CA GLY A 20 2.10 17.03 -0.65
C GLY A 20 1.98 15.71 -1.44
N LEU A 21 0.88 14.95 -1.31
CA LEU A 21 0.57 13.80 -2.15
C LEU A 21 -0.16 14.27 -3.41
N THR A 22 0.59 14.66 -4.44
CA THR A 22 0.06 15.30 -5.64
C THR A 22 -1.13 14.56 -6.25
N GLY A 23 -2.27 15.26 -6.35
CA GLY A 23 -3.47 14.79 -7.03
C GLY A 23 -4.33 13.80 -6.25
N ALA A 24 -3.95 13.38 -5.04
CA ALA A 24 -4.75 12.44 -4.25
C ALA A 24 -5.87 13.14 -3.48
N ASP A 25 -7.08 12.57 -3.53
CA ASP A 25 -8.22 12.98 -2.73
C ASP A 25 -8.15 12.41 -1.31
N SER A 26 -7.61 11.20 -1.16
CA SER A 26 -7.45 10.54 0.13
C SER A 26 -6.38 9.45 0.08
N ALA A 27 -5.79 9.16 1.24
CA ALA A 27 -4.86 8.05 1.40
C ALA A 27 -5.08 7.33 2.74
N TYR A 28 -4.95 6.01 2.72
CA TYR A 28 -5.23 5.15 3.87
C TYR A 28 -4.16 4.10 4.07
N TYR A 29 -3.93 3.74 5.33
CA TYR A 29 -3.19 2.55 5.70
C TYR A 29 -4.13 1.57 6.39
N GLY A 30 -4.01 0.30 6.04
CA GLY A 30 -4.86 -0.72 6.59
C GLY A 30 -4.45 -2.14 6.24
N PHE A 31 -5.33 -3.07 6.59
CA PHE A 31 -5.03 -4.48 6.59
C PHE A 31 -6.14 -5.29 5.94
N TRP A 32 -5.76 -6.25 5.11
CA TRP A 32 -6.69 -7.20 4.50
C TRP A 32 -6.02 -8.55 4.23
N GLY A 33 -6.80 -9.62 4.17
CA GLY A 33 -6.32 -10.95 3.79
C GLY A 33 -7.48 -11.93 3.74
N LEU A 34 -7.32 -12.98 2.94
CA LEU A 34 -8.28 -14.09 2.84
C LEU A 34 -8.49 -14.78 4.19
N ASP A 35 -7.41 -14.97 4.95
CA ASP A 35 -7.46 -15.40 6.34
C ASP A 35 -7.50 -14.15 7.27
N PRO A 36 -8.54 -13.98 8.11
CA PRO A 36 -8.64 -12.87 9.04
C PRO A 36 -7.53 -12.84 10.10
N TYR A 37 -6.81 -13.94 10.32
CA TYR A 37 -5.66 -14.07 11.21
C TYR A 37 -4.32 -13.87 10.51
N ASP A 38 -4.29 -13.86 9.16
CA ASP A 38 -3.09 -13.65 8.35
C ASP A 38 -3.26 -12.47 7.36
N ARG A 39 -3.56 -11.31 7.93
CA ARG A 39 -3.74 -10.07 7.15
C ARG A 39 -2.40 -9.49 6.71
N LYS A 40 -2.41 -8.83 5.55
CA LYS A 40 -1.29 -8.10 4.99
C LYS A 40 -1.56 -6.61 5.03
N ASP A 41 -0.47 -5.85 5.06
CA ASP A 41 -0.49 -4.39 5.11
C ASP A 41 -0.64 -3.83 3.70
N TYR A 42 -1.42 -2.76 3.58
CA TYR A 42 -1.64 -2.03 2.33
C TYR A 42 -1.64 -0.53 2.59
N GLU A 43 -1.19 0.22 1.59
CA GLU A 43 -1.44 1.65 1.48
C GLU A 43 -2.35 1.89 0.26
N LEU A 44 -3.43 2.62 0.45
CA LEU A 44 -4.42 2.94 -0.56
C LEU A 44 -4.34 4.42 -0.85
N ARG A 45 -4.35 4.81 -2.12
CA ARG A 45 -4.40 6.22 -2.54
C ARG A 45 -5.49 6.38 -3.58
N PHE A 46 -6.45 7.27 -3.34
CA PHE A 46 -7.54 7.57 -4.26
C PHE A 46 -7.32 8.90 -4.94
N PHE A 47 -7.64 8.95 -6.22
CA PHE A 47 -7.50 10.09 -7.09
C PHE A 47 -8.86 10.44 -7.72
N PRO A 48 -9.03 11.63 -8.32
CA PRO A 48 -10.28 11.99 -8.97
C PRO A 48 -10.65 11.06 -10.14
N SER A 49 -9.65 10.53 -10.85
CA SER A 49 -9.85 9.65 -12.01
C SER A 49 -8.75 8.60 -12.14
N HIS A 50 -8.96 7.63 -13.05
CA HIS A 50 -7.92 6.68 -13.45
C HIS A 50 -6.70 7.39 -14.07
N SER A 51 -6.95 8.40 -14.92
CA SER A 51 -5.88 9.17 -15.55
C SER A 51 -5.01 9.86 -14.50
N ASP A 52 -5.64 10.46 -13.48
CA ASP A 52 -4.93 11.13 -12.40
C ASP A 52 -4.12 10.14 -11.54
N ALA A 53 -4.68 8.95 -11.26
CA ALA A 53 -3.94 7.90 -10.57
C ALA A 53 -2.69 7.48 -11.37
N VAL A 54 -2.82 7.32 -12.68
CA VAL A 54 -1.70 6.96 -13.56
C VAL A 54 -0.68 8.10 -13.65
N GLU A 55 -1.09 9.31 -14.01
CA GLU A 55 -0.21 10.41 -14.35
C GLU A 55 0.38 11.11 -13.11
N LEU A 56 -0.45 11.38 -12.10
CA LEU A 56 -0.05 12.12 -10.90
C LEU A 56 0.39 11.20 -9.76
N GLY A 57 -0.27 10.05 -9.62
CA GLY A 57 -0.04 9.13 -8.50
C GLY A 57 1.18 8.22 -8.65
N THR A 58 1.47 7.76 -9.87
CA THR A 58 2.56 6.81 -10.15
C THR A 58 3.94 7.28 -9.67
N PRO A 59 4.37 8.54 -9.90
CA PRO A 59 5.69 8.99 -9.45
C PRO A 59 5.94 8.78 -7.94
N LEU A 60 5.00 9.22 -7.10
CA LEU A 60 5.10 9.06 -5.64
C LEU A 60 4.78 7.64 -5.16
N ALA A 61 4.15 6.80 -5.99
CA ALA A 61 3.99 5.38 -5.70
C ALA A 61 5.30 4.61 -5.95
N ASN A 62 6.02 4.93 -7.03
CA ASN A 62 7.34 4.36 -7.32
C ASN A 62 8.37 4.66 -6.23
N GLU A 63 8.36 5.87 -5.67
CA GLU A 63 9.22 6.20 -4.52
C GLU A 63 8.92 5.36 -3.26
N ARG A 64 7.75 4.73 -3.19
CA ARG A 64 7.25 4.03 -2.00
C ARG A 64 7.60 2.54 -1.98
N ILE A 65 8.04 1.98 -3.10
CA ILE A 65 8.17 0.53 -3.30
C ILE A 65 9.60 0.11 -3.66
N GLY A 66 9.92 -1.16 -3.39
CA GLY A 66 11.13 -1.81 -3.87
C GLY A 66 12.42 -1.37 -3.17
N GLU A 67 13.56 -1.83 -3.68
CA GLU A 67 14.88 -1.62 -3.06
C GLU A 67 15.27 -0.14 -2.97
N ASP A 68 14.89 0.65 -3.97
CA ASP A 68 15.17 2.09 -4.07
C ASP A 68 14.11 2.97 -3.40
N ALA A 69 13.24 2.39 -2.56
CA ALA A 69 12.20 3.16 -1.88
C ALA A 69 12.80 4.30 -1.04
N ARG A 70 12.29 5.51 -1.24
CA ARG A 70 12.68 6.73 -0.52
C ARG A 70 11.99 6.74 0.83
N LEU A 71 12.60 6.06 1.79
CA LEU A 71 12.02 5.82 3.10
C LEU A 71 12.56 6.74 4.19
N ASP A 72 13.06 7.94 3.89
CA ASP A 72 13.47 8.92 4.90
C ASP A 72 12.89 10.31 4.62
N GLN A 73 12.81 11.13 5.68
CA GLN A 73 12.13 12.43 5.62
C GLN A 73 12.83 13.42 4.69
N GLU A 74 14.13 13.22 4.45
CA GLU A 74 14.96 14.13 3.65
C GLU A 74 14.86 13.81 2.16
N THR A 75 14.63 12.55 1.78
CA THR A 75 14.58 12.14 0.36
C THR A 75 13.17 11.89 -0.18
N ALA A 76 12.19 11.58 0.68
CA ALA A 76 10.84 11.26 0.23
C ALA A 76 10.11 12.50 -0.29
N GLY A 77 9.55 12.44 -1.51
CA GLY A 77 8.72 13.52 -2.06
C GLY A 77 7.42 13.74 -1.27
N TRP A 78 6.96 12.71 -0.55
CA TRP A 78 5.84 12.77 0.37
C TRP A 78 6.15 12.00 1.67
N PRO A 79 6.48 12.67 2.79
CA PRO A 79 7.01 12.03 4.00
C PRO A 79 5.93 11.42 4.92
N VAL A 80 4.65 11.59 4.61
CA VAL A 80 3.56 11.04 5.44
C VAL A 80 3.55 9.50 5.34
N GLY A 81 3.25 8.83 6.46
CA GLY A 81 3.18 7.37 6.52
C GLY A 81 4.52 6.63 6.42
N LEU A 82 5.67 7.32 6.32
CA LEU A 82 6.99 6.65 6.16
C LEU A 82 7.28 5.57 7.20
N ARG A 83 6.81 5.75 8.45
CA ARG A 83 6.96 4.72 9.50
C ARG A 83 6.17 3.45 9.20
N ASP A 84 4.99 3.59 8.61
CA ASP A 84 4.12 2.47 8.25
C ASP A 84 4.60 1.78 6.96
N ALA A 85 5.38 2.46 6.11
CA ALA A 85 5.97 1.91 4.90
C ALA A 85 7.30 1.17 5.11
N ARG A 86 7.78 1.14 6.35
CA ARG A 86 9.02 0.45 6.71
C ARG A 86 8.73 -0.84 7.46
N ARG A 87 9.66 -1.79 7.34
CA ARG A 87 9.82 -2.93 8.25
C ARG A 87 11.14 -2.79 8.98
N CYS A 88 11.13 -3.27 10.22
CA CYS A 88 12.35 -3.46 10.98
C CYS A 88 12.83 -4.89 10.81
N THR A 89 14.04 -5.03 10.31
CA THR A 89 14.77 -6.31 10.24
C THR A 89 15.79 -6.36 11.38
N GLY A 90 15.97 -7.54 11.97
CA GLY A 90 16.78 -7.77 13.17
C GLY A 90 15.98 -8.45 14.29
N SER A 91 16.60 -9.39 15.00
CA SER A 91 15.95 -10.11 16.09
C SER A 91 15.87 -9.25 17.34
N LYS A 92 14.67 -9.09 17.93
CA LYS A 92 14.52 -8.52 19.29
C LYS A 92 15.28 -9.32 20.37
N ALA A 93 15.69 -10.56 20.06
CA ALA A 93 16.41 -11.44 20.97
C ALA A 93 17.94 -11.22 20.98
N TYR A 94 18.48 -10.46 20.02
CA TYR A 94 19.90 -10.14 19.96
C TYR A 94 20.08 -8.63 20.02
N SER A 95 21.02 -8.16 20.84
CA SER A 95 21.42 -6.75 21.01
C SER A 95 22.12 -6.14 19.79
N GLY A 96 21.80 -6.61 18.58
CA GLY A 96 22.31 -6.08 17.32
C GLY A 96 21.52 -4.86 16.86
N PRO A 97 22.09 -4.01 15.98
CA PRO A 97 21.41 -2.84 15.45
C PRO A 97 20.17 -3.25 14.66
N GLN A 98 19.01 -2.72 15.07
CA GLN A 98 17.73 -2.92 14.39
C GLN A 98 17.68 -2.02 13.14
N ASN A 99 17.58 -2.61 11.95
CA ASN A 99 17.44 -1.85 10.71
C ASN A 99 15.95 -1.62 10.40
N CYS A 100 15.45 -0.44 10.74
CA CYS A 100 14.07 -0.02 10.48
C CYS A 100 13.88 0.73 9.17
N LYS A 101 14.79 0.60 8.20
CA LYS A 101 14.69 1.22 6.88
C LYS A 101 14.40 0.23 5.75
N THR A 102 14.00 -1.00 6.09
CA THR A 102 13.67 -1.99 5.05
C THR A 102 12.31 -1.64 4.43
N PRO A 103 12.15 -1.64 3.11
CA PRO A 103 10.86 -1.42 2.45
C PRO A 103 9.83 -2.47 2.84
N LYS A 104 8.63 -2.00 3.22
CA LYS A 104 7.46 -2.87 3.43
C LYS A 104 6.79 -3.23 2.11
N TYR A 105 6.72 -2.26 1.19
CA TYR A 105 6.00 -2.34 -0.07
C TYR A 105 6.98 -2.65 -1.21
N TRP A 106 6.53 -3.48 -2.15
CA TRP A 106 7.39 -4.00 -3.22
C TRP A 106 6.77 -3.93 -4.62
N ASP A 107 5.45 -3.70 -4.71
CA ASP A 107 4.77 -3.37 -5.95
C ASP A 107 3.44 -2.68 -5.63
N TYR A 108 2.75 -2.17 -6.66
CA TYR A 108 1.40 -1.64 -6.56
C TYR A 108 0.54 -2.06 -7.76
N SER A 109 -0.77 -1.87 -7.65
CA SER A 109 -1.71 -2.01 -8.77
C SER A 109 -2.61 -0.79 -8.84
N ILE A 110 -2.97 -0.37 -10.06
CA ILE A 110 -3.92 0.72 -10.28
C ILE A 110 -5.26 0.08 -10.68
N TYR A 111 -6.30 0.32 -9.88
CA TYR A 111 -7.65 -0.19 -10.12
C TYR A 111 -8.65 0.96 -10.07
N ALA A 112 -9.33 1.22 -11.20
CA ALA A 112 -10.10 2.43 -11.41
C ALA A 112 -9.27 3.68 -11.03
N ASN A 113 -9.71 4.47 -10.06
CA ASN A 113 -9.03 5.67 -9.57
C ASN A 113 -8.18 5.45 -8.31
N MET A 114 -7.86 4.19 -7.97
CA MET A 114 -7.12 3.81 -6.76
C MET A 114 -5.75 3.24 -7.13
N ILE A 115 -4.71 3.70 -6.44
CA ILE A 115 -3.43 2.98 -6.34
C ILE A 115 -3.45 2.14 -5.07
N LEU A 116 -3.33 0.83 -5.24
CA LEU A 116 -3.21 -0.17 -4.19
C LEU A 116 -1.73 -0.55 -4.05
N ILE A 117 -1.07 -0.06 -3.01
CA ILE A 117 0.34 -0.35 -2.73
C ILE A 117 0.42 -1.56 -1.80
N CYS A 118 1.15 -2.60 -2.26
CA CYS A 118 1.10 -3.93 -1.66
C CYS A 118 2.38 -4.29 -0.94
N SER A 119 2.21 -4.79 0.29
CA SER A 119 3.33 -5.25 1.09
C SER A 119 3.88 -6.54 0.53
N GLY A 120 5.20 -6.73 0.51
CA GLY A 120 5.84 -7.94 0.00
C GLY A 120 7.23 -8.13 0.62
N THR A 121 7.87 -9.27 0.39
CA THR A 121 9.32 -9.43 0.59
C THR A 121 10.11 -9.19 -0.68
N ASP A 122 9.42 -9.21 -1.81
CA ASP A 122 9.87 -9.00 -3.17
C ASP A 122 8.67 -8.57 -4.02
N ARG A 123 8.95 -8.22 -5.28
CA ARG A 123 7.94 -7.79 -6.24
C ARG A 123 6.84 -8.85 -6.47
N SER A 124 7.23 -10.11 -6.65
CA SER A 124 6.28 -11.21 -6.93
C SER A 124 5.27 -11.38 -5.80
N THR A 125 5.74 -11.32 -4.55
CA THR A 125 4.91 -11.46 -3.36
C THR A 125 3.94 -10.28 -3.22
N ALA A 126 4.39 -9.06 -3.52
CA ALA A 126 3.51 -7.90 -3.51
C ALA A 126 2.45 -7.98 -4.61
N GLN A 127 2.82 -8.42 -5.82
CA GLN A 127 1.88 -8.63 -6.93
C GLN A 127 0.79 -9.66 -6.60
N ILE A 128 1.16 -10.79 -5.99
CA ILE A 128 0.19 -11.80 -5.54
C ILE A 128 -0.82 -11.19 -4.56
N ARG A 129 -0.34 -10.43 -3.56
CA ARG A 129 -1.21 -9.80 -2.56
C ARG A 129 -2.11 -8.72 -3.13
N CYS A 130 -1.61 -7.93 -4.08
CA CYS A 130 -2.43 -7.02 -4.86
C CYS A 130 -3.54 -7.77 -5.58
N ASN A 131 -3.18 -8.83 -6.31
CA ASN A 131 -4.12 -9.63 -7.07
C ASN A 131 -5.18 -10.29 -6.18
N ASP A 132 -4.80 -10.86 -5.03
CA ASP A 132 -5.75 -11.46 -4.09
C ASP A 132 -6.82 -10.45 -3.62
N LEU A 133 -6.41 -9.22 -3.32
CA LEU A 133 -7.33 -8.16 -2.89
C LEU A 133 -8.20 -7.68 -4.05
N LEU A 134 -7.64 -7.54 -5.25
CA LEU A 134 -8.39 -7.15 -6.44
C LEU A 134 -9.43 -8.20 -6.85
N ILE A 135 -9.11 -9.49 -6.79
CA ILE A 135 -10.07 -10.58 -7.04
C ILE A 135 -11.23 -10.51 -6.03
N ALA A 136 -10.95 -10.17 -4.78
CA ALA A 136 -12.00 -9.99 -3.78
C ALA A 136 -12.89 -8.77 -4.06
N LEU A 137 -12.35 -7.71 -4.68
CA LEU A 137 -13.09 -6.52 -5.10
C LEU A 137 -13.92 -6.74 -6.36
N GLU A 138 -13.54 -7.68 -7.22
CA GLU A 138 -14.34 -8.03 -8.39
C GLU A 138 -15.67 -8.66 -7.95
N PRO A 139 -16.79 -8.23 -8.53
CA PRO A 139 -18.05 -8.92 -8.31
C PRO A 139 -17.86 -10.38 -8.71
N GLN A 140 -18.08 -11.31 -7.78
CA GLN A 140 -18.17 -12.72 -8.14
C GLN A 140 -19.31 -12.82 -9.15
N ALA A 141 -18.99 -13.12 -10.41
CA ALA A 141 -20.02 -13.43 -11.40
C ALA A 141 -20.81 -14.61 -10.84
N ASP A 142 -22.04 -14.34 -10.40
CA ASP A 142 -22.95 -15.38 -9.94
C ASP A 142 -22.96 -16.47 -11.02
N ALA A 143 -22.51 -17.67 -10.63
CA ALA A 143 -22.60 -18.84 -11.47
C ALA A 143 -24.08 -19.04 -11.81
N THR A 144 -24.46 -18.63 -13.01
CA THR A 144 -25.79 -18.85 -13.59
C THR A 144 -25.83 -20.23 -14.22
#